data_AF-A0A0U2WJP5-F1
#
_entry.id   AF-A0A0U2WJP5-F1
#
_cell.length_a   1.000
_cell.length_b   1.000
_cell.length_c   1.000
_cell.angle_alpha   90.00
_cell.angle_beta   90.00
_cell.angle_gamma   90.00
#
_symmetry.space_group_name_H-M   'P 1'
#
loop_
_entity.id
_entity.type
_entity.pdbx_description
1 polymer ?
#
loop_
_entity_poly.entity_id
_entity_poly.type
_entity_poly.pdbx_seq_one_letter_code
_entity_poly.pdbx_strand_id
1 'polypeptide(L)'
;MAKTDWNLNDSVMPEDMNQIGQEINDMAESLDNHINATLVHGATDAATPNRIARRDANGQFEVGAPTAANHVARKVDLDEVKQSVSDGKNQIASAITGMGQTASGSDTFAQLSGKIRDISKDANAAVGDVLTGKTFYQGGVKRTGTMANKTTDYGAPFTGQTGRLYLRPEAGYHNGTVRVYTDDGNFAPQHIKAGVPIWGVTGTFTSDANAAAADILSGKTAYVNGNKVTGSMPNRSAENFHMPALERTIWQDDKVFLRPPEGYYDGYSWIMTPAGNLNPNNIREGAEILGVWGTLRAWNGEKRTASGSGTRNTNAQLVYQDSSYYTQVGDWPMFQSPHIGWKIGAVVMTTTSATYGENFLTIAFSDIVINRYSPNSHGGWTGVMINLNNWSGSYIIFNTKSNGASIGSIDFQLPHMHSRIDYWQAWEL
;
A
#
# COMPACT_ATOMS: atom_id res chain seq x y z
N MET A 1 52.24 130.04 -56.92
CA MET A 1 51.19 130.38 -57.90
C MET A 1 51.65 131.64 -58.59
N ALA A 2 51.93 131.54 -59.88
CA ALA A 2 52.31 132.67 -60.71
C ALA A 2 51.16 133.69 -60.70
N LYS A 3 51.49 134.96 -60.95
CA LYS A 3 50.49 136.01 -61.01
C LYS A 3 49.41 135.64 -62.05
N THR A 4 48.14 135.72 -61.65
CA THR A 4 46.99 135.33 -62.49
C THR A 4 46.08 136.50 -62.84
N ASP A 5 46.31 137.68 -62.23
CA ASP A 5 45.48 138.89 -62.29
C ASP A 5 46.21 140.05 -62.99
N TRP A 6 46.62 139.82 -64.25
CA TRP A 6 47.35 140.80 -65.05
C TRP A 6 46.49 141.97 -65.53
N ASN A 7 46.98 143.20 -65.36
CA ASN A 7 46.38 144.43 -65.89
C ASN A 7 47.13 144.94 -67.13
N LEU A 8 46.46 145.77 -67.94
CA LEU A 8 46.98 146.28 -69.22
C LEU A 8 48.32 147.04 -69.10
N ASN A 9 48.59 147.62 -67.92
CA ASN A 9 49.80 148.41 -67.67
C ASN A 9 50.88 147.64 -66.90
N ASP A 10 50.65 146.35 -66.61
CA ASP A 10 51.64 145.52 -65.94
C ASP A 10 52.71 145.07 -66.95
N SER A 11 53.98 145.24 -66.57
CA SER A 11 55.10 144.76 -67.37
C SER A 11 55.52 143.38 -66.88
N VAL A 12 55.63 142.42 -67.80
CA VAL A 12 56.12 141.06 -67.51
C VAL A 12 57.61 141.13 -67.17
N MET A 13 57.97 140.72 -65.97
CA MET A 13 59.36 140.61 -65.54
C MET A 13 59.86 139.17 -65.72
N PRO A 14 61.18 138.96 -65.90
CA PRO A 14 61.75 137.61 -65.99
C PRO A 14 61.34 136.70 -64.83
N GLU A 15 61.17 137.25 -63.63
CA GLU A 15 60.71 136.53 -62.43
C GLU A 15 59.32 135.92 -62.62
N ASP A 16 58.40 136.62 -63.29
CA ASP A 16 57.04 136.13 -63.55
C ASP A 16 57.06 134.93 -64.49
N MET A 17 57.89 134.98 -65.54
CA MET A 17 58.06 133.86 -66.49
C MET A 17 58.80 132.68 -65.84
N ASN A 18 59.79 132.96 -64.99
CA ASN A 18 60.49 131.93 -64.24
C ASN A 18 59.57 131.22 -63.22
N GLN A 19 58.65 131.95 -62.58
CA GLN A 19 57.67 131.37 -61.66
C GLN A 19 56.68 130.45 -62.38
N ILE A 20 56.20 130.85 -63.56
CA ILE A 20 55.38 129.96 -64.42
C ILE A 20 56.19 128.72 -64.84
N GLY A 21 57.45 128.88 -65.22
CA GLY A 21 58.34 127.77 -65.55
C GLY A 21 58.53 126.79 -64.39
N GLN A 22 58.69 127.30 -63.17
CA GLN A 22 58.77 126.49 -61.94
C GLN A 22 57.47 125.71 -61.72
N GLU A 23 56.31 126.35 -61.81
CA GLU A 23 55.02 125.66 -61.62
C GLU A 23 54.73 124.60 -62.67
N ILE A 24 55.11 124.86 -63.93
CA ILE A 24 55.01 123.85 -65.00
C ILE A 24 55.92 122.66 -64.69
N ASN A 25 57.14 122.91 -64.22
CA ASN A 25 58.05 121.84 -63.83
C ASN A 25 57.53 121.05 -62.62
N ASP A 26 57.01 121.74 -61.60
CA ASP A 26 56.42 121.11 -60.40
C ASP A 26 55.19 120.27 -60.75
N MET A 27 54.34 120.75 -61.68
CA MET A 27 53.19 119.99 -62.18
C MET A 27 53.61 118.79 -63.03
N ALA A 28 54.62 118.96 -63.89
CA ALA A 28 55.16 117.87 -64.70
C ALA A 28 55.78 116.79 -63.81
N GLU A 29 56.53 117.19 -62.79
CA GLU A 29 57.06 116.29 -61.77
C GLU A 29 55.95 115.61 -60.98
N SER A 30 54.90 116.33 -60.59
CA SER A 30 53.73 115.76 -59.90
C SER A 30 53.00 114.72 -60.77
N LEU A 31 52.83 115.00 -62.07
CA LEU A 31 52.22 114.08 -63.02
C LEU A 31 53.09 112.85 -63.25
N ASP A 32 54.41 113.02 -63.43
CA ASP A 32 55.35 111.91 -63.56
C ASP A 32 55.35 111.05 -62.28
N ASN A 33 55.33 111.67 -61.10
CA ASN A 33 55.20 110.96 -59.83
C ASN A 33 53.88 110.18 -59.74
N HIS A 34 52.77 110.74 -60.22
CA HIS A 34 51.47 110.07 -60.25
C HIS A 34 51.40 108.93 -61.28
N ILE A 35 51.96 109.11 -62.47
CA ILE A 35 52.04 108.08 -63.52
C ILE A 35 52.96 106.94 -63.08
N ASN A 36 54.10 107.27 -62.46
CA ASN A 36 55.06 106.31 -61.92
C ASN A 36 54.62 105.68 -60.60
N ALA A 37 53.51 106.14 -60.00
CA ALA A 37 52.84 105.46 -58.89
C ALA A 37 52.16 104.17 -59.41
N THR A 38 52.99 103.17 -59.70
CA THR A 38 52.65 101.87 -60.30
C THR A 38 51.66 101.01 -59.50
N LEU A 39 51.20 101.47 -58.34
CA LEU A 39 50.34 100.72 -57.43
C LEU A 39 48.83 100.96 -57.65
N VAL A 40 48.41 102.11 -58.19
CA VAL A 40 46.98 102.52 -58.18
C VAL A 40 46.31 102.46 -59.56
N HIS A 41 47.05 102.60 -60.67
CA HIS A 41 46.46 102.74 -62.02
C HIS A 41 46.40 101.47 -62.88
N GLY A 42 46.68 100.29 -62.31
CA GLY A 42 46.73 99.02 -63.04
C GLY A 42 45.64 98.04 -62.65
N ALA A 43 44.36 98.40 -62.78
CA ALA A 43 43.30 97.43 -62.48
C ALA A 43 43.37 96.23 -63.43
N THR A 44 43.37 95.02 -62.88
CA THR A 44 43.52 93.77 -63.64
C THR A 44 42.39 92.80 -63.28
N ASP A 45 42.01 91.97 -64.24
CA ASP A 45 41.06 90.87 -64.07
C ASP A 45 41.69 89.66 -63.36
N ALA A 46 43.01 89.52 -63.43
CA ALA A 46 43.77 88.48 -62.73
C ALA A 46 44.03 88.83 -61.26
N ALA A 47 44.14 87.82 -60.40
CA ALA A 47 44.49 87.93 -58.98
C ALA A 47 45.95 88.37 -58.72
N THR A 48 46.33 89.56 -59.18
CA THR A 48 47.69 90.10 -59.10
C THR A 48 47.90 90.86 -57.79
N PRO A 49 48.93 90.53 -56.98
CA PRO A 49 49.25 91.27 -55.76
C PRO A 49 49.49 92.77 -56.03
N ASN A 50 49.08 93.62 -55.08
CA ASN A 50 49.27 95.08 -55.13
C ASN A 50 48.65 95.75 -56.37
N ARG A 51 47.50 95.25 -56.84
CA ARG A 51 46.69 95.84 -57.92
C ARG A 51 45.21 95.90 -57.52
N ILE A 52 44.49 96.85 -58.08
CA ILE A 52 43.02 96.94 -57.93
C ILE A 52 42.38 95.80 -58.75
N ALA A 53 41.40 95.10 -58.18
CA ALA A 53 40.66 94.07 -58.90
C ALA A 53 39.65 94.68 -59.89
N ARG A 54 39.64 94.19 -61.13
CA ARG A 54 38.64 94.49 -62.17
C ARG A 54 37.72 93.29 -62.33
N ARG A 55 36.44 93.53 -62.59
CA ARG A 55 35.50 92.46 -62.94
C ARG A 55 35.71 92.04 -64.40
N ASP A 56 35.51 90.76 -64.68
CA ASP A 56 35.48 90.23 -66.03
C ASP A 56 34.18 90.59 -66.78
N ALA A 57 34.04 90.13 -68.03
CA ALA A 57 32.85 90.36 -68.85
C ALA A 57 31.56 89.77 -68.27
N ASN A 58 31.66 88.82 -67.33
CA ASN A 58 30.55 88.17 -66.64
C ASN A 58 30.28 88.78 -65.25
N GLY A 59 31.02 89.83 -64.86
CA GLY A 59 30.88 90.50 -63.58
C GLY A 59 31.59 89.79 -62.40
N GLN A 60 32.41 88.78 -62.66
CA GLN A 60 33.18 88.02 -61.66
C GLN A 60 34.53 88.69 -61.41
N PHE A 61 35.15 88.46 -60.25
CA PHE A 61 36.51 88.93 -59.96
C PHE A 61 37.35 87.78 -59.41
N GLU A 62 38.61 87.71 -59.81
CA GLU A 62 39.53 86.68 -59.34
C GLU A 62 40.26 87.14 -58.08
N VAL A 63 40.41 86.22 -57.13
CA VAL A 63 41.23 86.43 -55.93
C VAL A 63 42.18 85.27 -55.75
N GLY A 64 43.35 85.56 -55.19
CA GLY A 64 44.34 84.55 -54.82
C GLY A 64 43.81 83.62 -53.74
N ALA A 65 44.52 82.51 -53.50
CA ALA A 65 44.19 81.62 -52.40
C ALA A 65 44.24 82.39 -51.06
N PRO A 66 43.22 82.25 -50.19
CA PRO A 66 43.23 82.85 -48.86
C PRO A 66 44.43 82.37 -48.04
N THR A 67 45.15 83.27 -47.36
CA THR A 67 46.26 82.95 -46.45
C THR A 67 46.02 83.47 -45.03
N ALA A 68 45.00 84.30 -44.82
CA ALA A 68 44.57 84.79 -43.53
C ALA A 68 43.03 84.79 -43.43
N ALA A 69 42.51 84.76 -42.20
CA ALA A 69 41.07 84.61 -41.93
C ALA A 69 40.20 85.78 -42.43
N ASN A 70 40.79 86.96 -42.65
CA ASN A 70 40.12 88.14 -43.17
C ASN A 70 40.17 88.26 -44.70
N HIS A 71 40.71 87.27 -45.41
CA HIS A 71 40.72 87.23 -46.87
C HIS A 71 39.37 86.78 -47.43
N VAL A 72 39.10 87.14 -48.70
CA VAL A 72 37.91 86.70 -49.43
C VAL A 72 38.07 85.22 -49.82
N ALA A 73 37.07 84.38 -49.52
CA ALA A 73 37.06 82.98 -49.93
C ALA A 73 36.82 82.83 -51.44
N ARG A 74 37.45 81.83 -52.08
CA ARG A 74 37.17 81.50 -53.48
C ARG A 74 36.00 80.53 -53.58
N LYS A 75 35.36 80.50 -54.74
CA LYS A 75 34.27 79.55 -55.03
C LYS A 75 34.72 78.10 -54.85
N VAL A 76 35.92 77.76 -55.32
CA VAL A 76 36.48 76.39 -55.22
C VAL A 76 36.56 75.93 -53.76
N ASP A 77 37.05 76.79 -52.87
CA ASP A 77 37.18 76.48 -51.44
C ASP A 77 35.80 76.20 -50.81
N LEU A 78 34.76 76.96 -51.21
CA LEU A 78 33.39 76.73 -50.75
C LEU A 78 32.75 75.47 -51.36
N ASP A 79 33.02 75.17 -52.63
CA ASP A 79 32.52 73.97 -53.29
C ASP A 79 33.13 72.70 -52.69
N GLU A 80 34.42 72.72 -52.33
CA GLU A 80 35.08 71.62 -51.60
C GLU A 80 34.40 71.34 -50.25
N VAL A 81 34.05 72.39 -49.49
CA VAL A 81 33.31 72.25 -48.23
C VAL A 81 31.91 71.65 -48.48
N LYS A 82 31.19 72.12 -49.51
CA LYS A 82 29.87 71.57 -49.87
C LYS A 82 29.96 70.10 -50.28
N GLN A 83 30.99 69.75 -51.05
CA GLN A 83 31.24 68.38 -51.48
C GLN A 83 31.52 67.47 -50.27
N SER A 84 32.41 67.89 -49.38
CA SER A 84 32.73 67.16 -48.14
C SER A 84 31.50 66.92 -47.26
N VAL A 85 30.64 67.93 -47.09
CA VAL A 85 29.37 67.79 -46.37
C VAL A 85 28.42 66.80 -47.07
N SER A 86 28.33 66.85 -48.40
CA SER A 86 27.53 65.93 -49.20
C SER A 86 28.01 64.49 -49.05
N ASP A 87 29.33 64.27 -49.17
CA ASP A 87 29.95 62.96 -49.03
C ASP A 87 29.73 62.38 -47.62
N GLY A 88 29.88 63.21 -46.58
CA GLY A 88 29.60 62.81 -45.20
C GLY A 88 28.13 62.41 -44.98
N LYS A 89 27.17 63.15 -45.56
CA LYS A 89 25.74 62.77 -45.50
C LYS A 89 25.47 61.45 -46.23
N ASN A 90 26.10 61.22 -47.39
CA ASN A 90 25.98 59.96 -48.12
C ASN A 90 26.51 58.78 -47.30
N GLN A 91 27.65 58.95 -46.62
CA GLN A 91 28.21 57.93 -45.74
C GLN A 91 27.27 57.59 -44.56
N ILE A 92 26.74 58.61 -43.88
CA ILE A 92 25.79 58.42 -42.77
C ILE A 92 24.50 57.74 -43.27
N ALA A 93 23.93 58.21 -44.37
CA ALA A 93 22.73 57.62 -44.96
C ALA A 93 22.94 56.15 -45.35
N SER A 94 24.12 55.82 -45.90
CA SER A 94 24.48 54.44 -46.23
C SER A 94 24.56 53.57 -44.98
N ALA A 95 25.15 54.06 -43.89
CA ALA A 95 25.21 53.34 -42.61
C ALA A 95 23.82 53.10 -42.01
N ILE A 96 22.93 54.10 -42.04
CA ILE A 96 21.54 53.98 -41.58
C ILE A 96 20.78 52.93 -42.42
N THR A 97 20.99 52.95 -43.73
CA THR A 97 20.39 51.95 -44.66
C THR A 97 20.93 50.56 -44.42
N GLY A 98 22.23 50.41 -44.14
CA GLY A 98 22.83 49.13 -43.73
C GLY A 98 22.25 48.56 -42.44
N MET A 99 21.68 49.41 -41.58
CA MET A 99 20.97 49.03 -40.36
C MET A 99 19.45 48.84 -40.56
N GLY A 100 18.97 48.83 -41.82
CA GLY A 100 17.58 48.53 -42.18
C GLY A 100 16.63 49.74 -42.19
N GLN A 101 17.12 50.98 -42.08
CA GLN A 101 16.30 52.19 -42.15
C GLN A 101 16.54 52.96 -43.45
N THR A 102 15.50 53.39 -44.15
CA THR A 102 15.67 54.09 -45.44
C THR A 102 16.21 55.51 -45.27
N ALA A 103 17.45 55.78 -45.72
CA ALA A 103 18.08 57.10 -45.68
C ALA A 103 18.70 57.50 -47.03
N SER A 104 18.88 58.81 -47.25
CA SER A 104 19.48 59.39 -48.46
C SER A 104 20.43 60.53 -48.10
N GLY A 105 21.49 60.75 -48.90
CA GLY A 105 22.36 61.93 -48.73
C GLY A 105 21.67 63.27 -48.97
N SER A 106 20.48 63.27 -49.57
CA SER A 106 19.61 64.45 -49.67
C SER A 106 18.91 64.80 -48.36
N ASP A 107 18.85 63.89 -47.38
CA ASP A 107 18.26 64.16 -46.08
C ASP A 107 19.02 65.29 -45.36
N THR A 108 18.28 66.08 -44.58
CA THR A 108 18.87 67.02 -43.62
C THR A 108 19.52 66.26 -42.46
N PHE A 109 20.45 66.90 -41.74
CA PHE A 109 21.02 66.31 -40.53
C PHE A 109 19.96 65.96 -39.47
N ALA A 110 18.89 66.75 -39.38
CA ALA A 110 17.76 66.45 -38.50
C ALA A 110 17.01 65.18 -38.92
N GLN A 111 16.76 64.98 -40.22
CA GLN A 111 16.14 63.77 -40.74
C GLN A 111 17.02 62.53 -40.54
N LEU A 112 18.32 62.63 -40.83
CA LEU A 112 19.27 61.54 -40.56
C LEU A 112 19.31 61.18 -39.07
N SER A 113 19.30 62.17 -38.17
CA SER A 113 19.24 61.94 -36.73
C SER A 113 17.95 61.24 -36.30
N GLY A 114 16.80 61.62 -36.87
CA GLY A 114 15.53 60.93 -36.63
C GLY A 114 15.59 59.46 -37.05
N LYS A 115 16.10 59.19 -38.25
CA LYS A 115 16.23 57.82 -38.78
C LYS A 115 17.19 56.95 -37.95
N ILE A 116 18.24 57.53 -37.37
CA ILE A 116 19.11 56.82 -36.40
C ILE A 116 18.32 56.34 -35.18
N ARG A 117 17.38 57.14 -34.68
CA ARG A 117 16.51 56.75 -33.55
C ARG A 117 15.50 55.67 -33.94
N ASP A 118 15.13 55.59 -35.20
CA ASP A 118 14.24 54.55 -35.71
C ASP A 118 14.97 53.23 -36.03
N ILE A 119 16.30 53.15 -35.91
CA ILE A 119 17.05 51.90 -36.06
C ILE A 119 16.51 50.83 -35.09
N SER A 120 16.25 49.65 -35.64
CA SER A 120 15.69 48.49 -34.92
C SER A 120 14.33 48.75 -34.28
N LYS A 121 13.54 49.70 -34.81
CA LYS A 121 12.16 49.95 -34.35
C LYS A 121 11.20 48.82 -34.72
N ASP A 122 11.55 48.07 -35.74
CA ASP A 122 10.89 46.85 -36.23
C ASP A 122 11.31 45.58 -35.48
N ALA A 123 12.30 45.66 -34.57
CA ALA A 123 12.68 44.53 -33.72
C ALA A 123 11.47 44.08 -32.87
N ASN A 124 11.20 42.78 -32.84
CA ASN A 124 10.01 42.20 -32.22
C ASN A 124 10.27 41.53 -30.86
N ALA A 125 11.53 41.46 -30.42
CA ALA A 125 11.88 40.92 -29.10
C ALA A 125 11.32 41.80 -27.98
N ALA A 126 10.57 41.21 -27.07
CA ALA A 126 10.19 41.81 -25.80
C ALA A 126 11.29 41.58 -24.74
N VAL A 127 11.26 42.35 -23.65
CA VAL A 127 12.16 42.11 -22.52
C VAL A 127 12.00 40.69 -21.94
N GLY A 128 10.79 40.10 -22.05
CA GLY A 128 10.52 38.73 -21.64
C GLY A 128 11.10 37.64 -22.56
N ASP A 129 11.59 38.00 -23.76
CA ASP A 129 12.21 37.07 -24.71
C ASP A 129 13.74 37.06 -24.58
N VAL A 130 14.31 37.92 -23.74
CA VAL A 130 15.75 38.09 -23.54
C VAL A 130 16.11 37.73 -22.11
N LEU A 131 17.20 36.98 -21.92
CA LEU A 131 17.64 36.53 -20.60
C LEU A 131 17.89 37.70 -19.65
N THR A 132 17.58 37.49 -18.36
CA THR A 132 17.85 38.45 -17.29
C THR A 132 19.30 38.92 -17.30
N GLY A 133 19.50 40.24 -17.30
CA GLY A 133 20.81 40.88 -17.35
C GLY A 133 21.45 40.98 -18.73
N LYS A 134 20.89 40.33 -19.77
CA LYS A 134 21.28 40.56 -21.16
C LYS A 134 20.54 41.78 -21.72
N THR A 135 21.13 42.45 -22.71
CA THR A 135 20.59 43.71 -23.25
C THR A 135 20.45 43.68 -24.77
N PHE A 136 19.48 44.41 -25.30
CA PHE A 136 19.26 44.61 -26.73
C PHE A 136 18.82 46.06 -27.02
N TYR A 137 18.88 46.50 -28.27
CA TYR A 137 18.37 47.80 -28.71
C TYR A 137 17.07 47.63 -29.48
N GLN A 138 16.10 48.51 -29.24
CA GLN A 138 14.85 48.61 -30.00
C GLN A 138 14.45 50.07 -30.09
N GLY A 139 14.34 50.60 -31.32
CA GLY A 139 14.08 52.02 -31.58
C GLY A 139 15.08 52.95 -30.89
N GLY A 140 16.37 52.64 -31.01
CA GLY A 140 17.45 53.43 -30.39
C GLY A 140 17.54 53.36 -28.85
N VAL A 141 16.64 52.64 -28.17
CA VAL A 141 16.64 52.50 -26.71
C VAL A 141 17.25 51.17 -26.29
N LYS A 142 18.21 51.22 -25.37
CA LYS A 142 18.78 50.02 -24.74
C LYS A 142 17.78 49.45 -23.72
N ARG A 143 17.44 48.17 -23.87
CA ARG A 143 16.54 47.42 -23.00
C ARG A 143 17.28 46.26 -22.34
N THR A 144 16.84 45.87 -21.16
CA THR A 144 17.38 44.74 -20.41
C THR A 144 16.34 43.63 -20.36
N GLY A 145 16.75 42.40 -20.64
CA GLY A 145 15.91 41.21 -20.60
C GLY A 145 15.48 40.85 -19.17
N THR A 146 14.38 40.12 -19.08
CA THR A 146 13.76 39.65 -17.84
C THR A 146 13.48 38.14 -17.83
N MET A 147 13.81 37.42 -18.90
CA MET A 147 13.61 35.97 -18.98
C MET A 147 14.53 35.25 -18.00
N ALA A 148 13.96 34.50 -17.07
CA ALA A 148 14.73 33.70 -16.13
C ALA A 148 15.55 32.63 -16.88
N ASN A 149 16.80 32.45 -16.45
CA ASN A 149 17.66 31.38 -16.94
C ASN A 149 17.48 30.13 -16.09
N LYS A 150 17.00 29.02 -16.67
CA LYS A 150 16.73 27.74 -15.99
C LYS A 150 17.70 26.65 -16.46
N THR A 151 19.00 26.97 -16.47
CA THR A 151 20.08 26.06 -16.92
C THR A 151 20.66 25.19 -15.81
N THR A 152 19.89 24.91 -14.78
CA THR A 152 20.18 23.87 -13.78
C THR A 152 19.01 22.90 -13.70
N ASP A 153 19.24 21.69 -13.20
CA ASP A 153 18.15 20.74 -12.97
C ASP A 153 17.05 21.37 -12.12
N TYR A 154 15.80 21.09 -12.47
CA TYR A 154 14.66 21.82 -11.98
C TYR A 154 13.50 20.88 -11.66
N GLY A 155 13.02 20.95 -10.41
CA GLY A 155 11.83 20.25 -9.95
C GLY A 155 10.56 20.95 -10.44
N ALA A 156 9.67 20.24 -11.11
CA ALA A 156 8.43 20.76 -11.64
C ALA A 156 7.21 20.11 -10.95
N PRO A 157 6.11 20.86 -10.76
CA PRO A 157 4.84 20.28 -10.38
C PRO A 157 4.37 19.31 -11.47
N PHE A 158 3.72 18.24 -11.04
CA PHE A 158 3.19 17.21 -11.93
C PHE A 158 1.71 16.96 -11.71
N THR A 159 1.07 16.40 -12.73
CA THR A 159 -0.30 15.88 -12.64
C THR A 159 -0.37 14.58 -13.43
N GLY A 160 -0.81 13.52 -12.76
CA GLY A 160 -1.08 12.24 -13.40
C GLY A 160 -2.47 12.21 -14.03
N GLN A 161 -2.56 11.63 -15.22
CA GLN A 161 -3.80 11.19 -15.85
C GLN A 161 -3.60 9.76 -16.36
N THR A 162 -4.67 9.01 -16.57
CA THR A 162 -4.57 7.65 -17.12
C THR A 162 -3.76 7.65 -18.42
N GLY A 163 -2.63 6.95 -18.43
CA GLY A 163 -1.71 6.86 -19.57
C GLY A 163 -0.77 8.04 -19.79
N ARG A 164 -0.77 9.08 -18.94
CA ARG A 164 0.10 10.25 -19.11
C ARG A 164 0.48 10.93 -17.81
N LEU A 165 1.76 11.29 -17.70
CA LEU A 165 2.27 12.17 -16.66
C LEU A 165 2.59 13.53 -17.29
N TYR A 166 1.98 14.60 -16.78
CA TYR A 166 2.31 15.95 -17.18
C TYR A 166 3.29 16.54 -16.18
N LEU A 167 4.40 17.09 -16.66
CA LEU A 167 5.27 17.98 -15.89
C LEU A 167 5.10 19.39 -16.44
N ARG A 168 4.96 20.38 -15.55
CA ARG A 168 4.79 21.78 -15.94
C ARG A 168 6.02 22.58 -15.50
N PRO A 169 7.02 22.80 -16.36
CA PRO A 169 8.16 23.63 -16.02
C PRO A 169 7.74 25.09 -15.80
N GLU A 170 8.48 25.79 -14.94
CA GLU A 170 8.37 27.25 -14.83
C GLU A 170 8.75 27.95 -16.14
N ALA A 171 8.14 29.12 -16.38
CA ALA A 171 8.50 29.97 -17.50
C ALA A 171 9.97 30.41 -17.41
N GLY A 172 10.67 30.33 -18.54
CA GLY A 172 12.09 30.69 -18.63
C GLY A 172 12.79 29.92 -19.75
N TYR A 173 14.09 30.18 -19.88
CA TYR A 173 14.93 29.50 -20.85
C TYR A 173 15.47 28.18 -20.30
N HIS A 174 15.17 27.10 -21.00
CA HIS A 174 15.67 25.75 -20.74
C HIS A 174 16.56 25.34 -21.92
N ASN A 175 17.82 24.99 -21.67
CA ASN A 175 18.80 24.72 -22.75
C ASN A 175 18.68 23.32 -23.38
N GLY A 176 17.70 22.52 -22.97
CA GLY A 176 17.51 21.14 -23.44
C GLY A 176 18.52 20.13 -22.91
N THR A 177 19.54 20.55 -22.16
CA THR A 177 20.52 19.65 -21.50
C THR A 177 20.15 19.34 -20.06
N VAL A 178 19.47 20.27 -19.39
CA VAL A 178 19.03 20.11 -18.00
C VAL A 178 17.83 19.20 -17.88
N ARG A 179 17.69 18.57 -16.70
CA ARG A 179 16.57 17.70 -16.39
C ARG A 179 15.45 18.51 -15.74
N VAL A 180 14.24 18.28 -16.24
CA VAL A 180 13.00 18.67 -15.56
C VAL A 180 12.42 17.41 -14.94
N TYR A 181 12.33 17.38 -13.60
CA TYR A 181 11.96 16.18 -12.87
C TYR A 181 10.92 16.48 -11.80
N THR A 182 10.40 15.42 -11.19
CA THR A 182 9.59 15.51 -9.99
C THR A 182 9.89 14.28 -9.13
N ASP A 183 9.81 14.43 -7.82
CA ASP A 183 10.04 13.33 -6.89
C ASP A 183 8.69 12.70 -6.52
N ASP A 184 8.58 11.39 -6.74
CA ASP A 184 7.44 10.59 -6.27
C ASP A 184 7.98 9.35 -5.58
N GLY A 185 7.86 9.30 -4.26
CA GLY A 185 8.29 8.14 -3.46
C GLY A 185 7.54 6.85 -3.81
N ASN A 186 6.39 6.93 -4.47
CA ASN A 186 5.66 5.77 -4.95
C ASN A 186 6.21 5.22 -6.27
N PHE A 187 7.04 5.98 -7.00
CA PHE A 187 7.71 5.50 -8.22
C PHE A 187 8.91 4.62 -7.87
N ALA A 188 8.62 3.47 -7.27
CA ALA A 188 9.59 2.48 -6.84
C ALA A 188 9.19 1.07 -7.31
N PRO A 189 10.15 0.17 -7.61
CA PRO A 189 9.86 -1.17 -8.11
C PRO A 189 8.83 -1.94 -7.28
N GLN A 190 8.91 -1.86 -5.95
CA GLN A 190 8.02 -2.59 -5.05
C GLN A 190 6.55 -2.14 -5.11
N HIS A 191 6.25 -0.99 -5.71
CA HIS A 191 4.86 -0.52 -5.88
C HIS A 191 4.33 -0.74 -7.31
N ILE A 192 5.19 -1.24 -8.21
CA ILE A 192 4.84 -1.51 -9.60
C ILE A 192 4.66 -3.01 -9.76
N LYS A 193 3.60 -3.42 -10.46
CA LYS A 193 3.30 -4.83 -10.75
C LYS A 193 4.55 -5.54 -11.32
N ALA A 194 4.89 -6.70 -10.76
CA ALA A 194 6.10 -7.42 -11.17
C ALA A 194 6.14 -7.69 -12.68
N GLY A 195 7.32 -7.46 -13.28
CA GLY A 195 7.56 -7.63 -14.71
C GLY A 195 7.03 -6.52 -15.62
N VAL A 196 6.29 -5.53 -15.09
CA VAL A 196 5.80 -4.38 -15.87
C VAL A 196 6.79 -3.21 -15.75
N PRO A 197 7.38 -2.73 -16.86
CA PRO A 197 8.21 -1.52 -16.85
C PRO A 197 7.35 -0.26 -16.94
N ILE A 198 7.60 0.72 -16.07
CA ILE A 198 7.06 2.09 -16.18
C ILE A 198 8.27 3.03 -16.29
N TRP A 199 8.41 3.70 -17.44
CA TRP A 199 9.52 4.62 -17.74
C TRP A 199 10.92 4.07 -17.41
N GLY A 200 11.14 2.78 -17.65
CA GLY A 200 12.43 2.10 -17.41
C GLY A 200 12.59 1.48 -16.02
N VAL A 201 11.66 1.72 -15.09
CA VAL A 201 11.64 1.05 -13.77
C VAL A 201 10.76 -0.19 -13.86
N THR A 202 11.35 -1.38 -13.76
CA THR A 202 10.63 -2.65 -13.75
C THR A 202 10.09 -2.96 -12.37
N GLY A 203 8.79 -3.29 -12.30
CA GLY A 203 8.14 -3.63 -11.05
C GLY A 203 8.58 -4.94 -10.42
N THR A 204 8.41 -5.04 -9.11
CA THR A 204 8.69 -6.21 -8.26
C THR A 204 7.54 -6.51 -7.29
N PHE A 205 6.40 -5.81 -7.36
CA PHE A 205 5.28 -6.08 -6.47
C PHE A 205 4.80 -7.53 -6.59
N THR A 206 4.79 -8.26 -5.47
CA THR A 206 4.51 -9.71 -5.31
C THR A 206 5.58 -10.67 -5.87
N SER A 207 6.79 -10.20 -6.20
CA SER A 207 7.86 -11.09 -6.71
C SER A 207 8.44 -12.03 -5.65
N ASP A 208 8.27 -11.69 -4.38
CA ASP A 208 8.67 -12.47 -3.20
C ASP A 208 7.64 -13.53 -2.79
N ALA A 209 6.43 -13.49 -3.35
CA ALA A 209 5.40 -14.47 -3.08
C ALA A 209 5.84 -15.86 -3.59
N ASN A 210 5.60 -16.90 -2.79
CA ASN A 210 6.05 -18.27 -3.06
C ASN A 210 4.89 -19.28 -3.21
N ALA A 211 3.64 -18.83 -3.14
CA ALA A 211 2.47 -19.71 -3.23
C ALA A 211 2.35 -20.34 -4.63
N ALA A 212 2.20 -21.65 -4.70
CA ALA A 212 1.77 -22.38 -5.88
C ALA A 212 0.23 -22.54 -5.89
N ALA A 213 -0.33 -22.95 -7.04
CA ALA A 213 -1.76 -23.25 -7.12
C ALA A 213 -2.20 -24.33 -6.10
N ALA A 214 -1.32 -25.31 -5.85
CA ALA A 214 -1.55 -26.39 -4.88
C ALA A 214 -1.60 -25.91 -3.42
N ASP A 215 -1.08 -24.71 -3.12
CA ASP A 215 -1.09 -24.13 -1.76
C ASP A 215 -2.38 -23.33 -1.47
N ILE A 216 -3.22 -23.12 -2.49
CA ILE A 216 -4.39 -22.23 -2.42
C ILE A 216 -5.66 -23.06 -2.65
N LEU A 217 -6.67 -22.89 -1.78
CA LEU A 217 -7.96 -23.56 -1.92
C LEU A 217 -8.62 -23.28 -3.27
N SER A 218 -9.26 -24.32 -3.82
CA SER A 218 -9.99 -24.24 -5.08
C SER A 218 -11.02 -23.12 -5.08
N GLY A 219 -11.02 -22.32 -6.14
CA GLY A 219 -11.87 -21.12 -6.28
C GLY A 219 -11.33 -19.86 -5.57
N LYS A 220 -10.26 -19.96 -4.79
CA LYS A 220 -9.52 -18.80 -4.25
C LYS A 220 -8.38 -18.42 -5.19
N THR A 221 -7.93 -17.16 -5.11
CA THR A 221 -6.89 -16.63 -5.99
C THR A 221 -5.89 -15.79 -5.20
N ALA A 222 -4.63 -15.80 -5.60
CA ALA A 222 -3.57 -14.95 -5.08
C ALA A 222 -2.77 -14.32 -6.23
N TYR A 223 -1.92 -13.34 -5.92
CA TYR A 223 -0.96 -12.79 -6.88
C TYR A 223 0.45 -13.24 -6.53
N VAL A 224 1.16 -13.80 -7.51
CA VAL A 224 2.52 -14.31 -7.38
C VAL A 224 3.32 -13.87 -8.59
N ASN A 225 4.43 -13.17 -8.36
CA ASN A 225 5.24 -12.56 -9.40
C ASN A 225 4.41 -11.75 -10.41
N GLY A 226 3.45 -10.96 -9.91
CA GLY A 226 2.56 -10.12 -10.72
C GLY A 226 1.46 -10.89 -11.46
N ASN A 227 1.44 -12.22 -11.39
CA ASN A 227 0.45 -13.05 -12.08
C ASN A 227 -0.64 -13.52 -11.11
N LYS A 228 -1.88 -13.57 -11.59
CA LYS A 228 -3.00 -14.12 -10.81
C LYS A 228 -2.90 -15.65 -10.84
N VAL A 229 -2.67 -16.25 -9.68
CA VAL A 229 -2.67 -17.70 -9.47
C VAL A 229 -4.03 -18.12 -8.94
N THR A 230 -4.65 -19.12 -9.55
CA THR A 230 -5.92 -19.71 -9.09
C THR A 230 -5.62 -21.01 -8.36
N GLY A 231 -6.22 -21.17 -7.18
CA GLY A 231 -5.98 -22.33 -6.32
C GLY A 231 -6.56 -23.63 -6.88
N SER A 232 -5.84 -24.72 -6.62
CA SER A 232 -6.23 -26.08 -6.97
C SER A 232 -6.41 -26.98 -5.75
N MET A 233 -6.07 -26.53 -4.54
CA MET A 233 -6.18 -27.35 -3.32
C MET A 233 -7.66 -27.70 -3.03
N PRO A 234 -8.03 -29.00 -3.01
CA PRO A 234 -9.39 -29.40 -2.70
C PRO A 234 -9.79 -29.04 -1.25
N ASN A 235 -11.01 -28.54 -1.07
CA ASN A 235 -11.59 -28.39 0.27
C ASN A 235 -12.20 -29.74 0.71
N ARG A 236 -11.55 -30.40 1.68
CA ARG A 236 -11.98 -31.69 2.24
C ARG A 236 -12.71 -31.57 3.58
N SER A 237 -12.90 -30.35 4.09
CA SER A 237 -13.65 -30.10 5.34
C SER A 237 -15.12 -29.75 5.11
N ALA A 238 -15.61 -29.82 3.86
CA ALA A 238 -17.03 -29.73 3.58
C ALA A 238 -17.75 -30.94 4.20
N GLU A 239 -18.56 -30.66 5.23
CA GLU A 239 -19.03 -31.55 6.31
C GLU A 239 -19.76 -32.85 5.88
N ASN A 240 -20.13 -32.99 4.60
CA ASN A 240 -20.92 -34.12 4.07
C ASN A 240 -20.15 -35.06 3.12
N PHE A 241 -18.83 -34.99 3.06
CA PHE A 241 -18.01 -35.94 2.30
C PHE A 241 -17.21 -36.81 3.26
N HIS A 242 -17.82 -37.83 3.86
CA HIS A 242 -17.12 -38.89 4.61
C HIS A 242 -16.13 -39.65 3.69
N MET A 243 -15.02 -39.01 3.37
CA MET A 243 -14.04 -39.53 2.43
C MET A 243 -13.27 -40.65 3.11
N PRO A 244 -13.19 -41.84 2.49
CA PRO A 244 -12.36 -42.90 3.01
C PRO A 244 -10.89 -42.48 2.98
N ALA A 245 -10.10 -43.01 3.91
CA ALA A 245 -8.66 -42.96 3.80
C ALA A 245 -8.21 -43.65 2.50
N LEU A 246 -7.20 -43.10 1.83
CA LEU A 246 -6.61 -43.71 0.64
C LEU A 246 -6.01 -45.07 0.99
N GLU A 247 -5.36 -45.15 2.15
CA GLU A 247 -4.74 -46.37 2.68
C GLU A 247 -4.86 -46.42 4.21
N ARG A 248 -4.71 -47.62 4.77
CA ARG A 248 -4.64 -47.86 6.21
C ARG A 248 -3.54 -48.88 6.54
N THR A 249 -2.85 -48.69 7.66
CA THR A 249 -1.91 -49.65 8.25
C THR A 249 -2.17 -49.76 9.76
N ILE A 250 -2.04 -50.96 10.32
CA ILE A 250 -2.35 -51.23 11.73
C ILE A 250 -1.11 -51.80 12.41
N TRP A 251 -0.71 -51.18 13.51
CA TRP A 251 0.23 -51.74 14.47
C TRP A 251 -0.59 -52.26 15.64
N GLN A 252 -0.74 -53.59 15.71
CA GLN A 252 -1.55 -54.26 16.74
C GLN A 252 -1.09 -53.84 18.14
N ASP A 253 -2.04 -53.69 19.06
CA ASP A 253 -1.79 -53.23 20.44
C ASP A 253 -1.21 -51.80 20.57
N ASP A 254 -1.11 -51.02 19.49
CA ASP A 254 -0.51 -49.68 19.52
C ASP A 254 -1.35 -48.63 18.78
N LYS A 255 -1.35 -48.64 17.44
CA LYS A 255 -1.82 -47.52 16.61
C LYS A 255 -2.49 -47.96 15.32
N VAL A 256 -3.45 -47.16 14.87
CA VAL A 256 -3.99 -47.21 13.51
C VAL A 256 -3.49 -45.99 12.75
N PHE A 257 -2.95 -46.22 11.57
CA PHE A 257 -2.50 -45.20 10.62
C PHE A 257 -3.49 -45.13 9.46
N LEU A 258 -3.88 -43.92 9.08
CA LEU A 258 -4.75 -43.63 7.95
C LEU A 258 -4.06 -42.60 7.05
N ARG A 259 -4.07 -42.83 5.74
CA ARG A 259 -3.55 -41.87 4.75
C ARG A 259 -4.71 -41.04 4.20
N PRO A 260 -4.86 -39.75 4.57
CA PRO A 260 -5.94 -38.92 4.05
C PRO A 260 -5.73 -38.62 2.56
N PRO A 261 -6.81 -38.33 1.80
CA PRO A 261 -6.70 -37.79 0.45
C PRO A 261 -5.98 -36.43 0.39
N GLU A 262 -5.43 -36.11 -0.78
CA GLU A 262 -4.81 -34.80 -1.04
C GLU A 262 -5.78 -33.62 -0.80
N GLY A 263 -5.25 -32.58 -0.16
CA GLY A 263 -5.94 -31.38 0.32
C GLY A 263 -4.96 -30.52 1.11
N TYR A 264 -5.27 -30.20 2.36
CA TYR A 264 -4.27 -29.63 3.28
C TYR A 264 -3.14 -30.63 3.60
N TYR A 265 -3.48 -31.92 3.65
CA TYR A 265 -2.50 -32.99 3.66
C TYR A 265 -2.01 -33.21 2.21
N ASP A 266 -0.72 -33.51 2.07
CA ASP A 266 -0.07 -33.87 0.80
C ASP A 266 -0.63 -35.14 0.13
N GLY A 267 -1.50 -35.88 0.83
CA GLY A 267 -2.02 -37.17 0.41
C GLY A 267 -1.06 -38.33 0.62
N TYR A 268 0.17 -38.10 1.09
CA TYR A 268 1.22 -39.10 1.32
C TYR A 268 1.55 -39.31 2.80
N SER A 269 1.39 -38.28 3.60
CA SER A 269 1.56 -38.28 5.04
C SER A 269 0.46 -39.08 5.72
N TRP A 270 0.79 -39.71 6.84
CA TRP A 270 -0.15 -40.55 7.60
C TRP A 270 -0.61 -39.82 8.86
N ILE A 271 -1.91 -39.85 9.12
CA ILE A 271 -2.47 -39.52 10.42
C ILE A 271 -2.57 -40.79 11.26
N MET A 272 -2.47 -40.67 12.58
CA MET A 272 -2.58 -41.79 13.49
C MET A 272 -3.64 -41.55 14.56
N THR A 273 -4.14 -42.64 15.13
CA THR A 273 -4.84 -42.62 16.40
C THR A 273 -4.36 -43.80 17.26
N PRO A 274 -4.13 -43.62 18.56
CA PRO A 274 -3.86 -44.72 19.47
C PRO A 274 -5.01 -45.74 19.45
N ALA A 275 -4.66 -47.01 19.42
CA ALA A 275 -5.57 -48.14 19.33
C ALA A 275 -5.08 -49.31 20.19
N GLY A 276 -4.68 -49.04 21.44
CA GLY A 276 -4.10 -50.04 22.33
C GLY A 276 -5.01 -51.24 22.66
N ASN A 277 -6.33 -51.09 22.49
CA ASN A 277 -7.29 -52.19 22.64
C ASN A 277 -7.59 -52.93 21.33
N LEU A 278 -7.06 -52.48 20.18
CA LEU A 278 -7.20 -53.15 18.90
C LEU A 278 -6.20 -54.31 18.81
N ASN A 279 -6.49 -55.37 19.55
CA ASN A 279 -5.70 -56.58 19.60
C ASN A 279 -6.57 -57.82 19.40
N PRO A 280 -6.00 -58.93 18.89
CA PRO A 280 -6.77 -60.14 18.63
C PRO A 280 -7.55 -60.63 19.87
N ASN A 281 -6.95 -60.55 21.06
CA ASN A 281 -7.54 -61.05 22.30
C ASN A 281 -8.74 -60.23 22.81
N ASN A 282 -8.95 -59.02 22.29
CA ASN A 282 -10.07 -58.14 22.62
C ASN A 282 -11.17 -58.18 21.54
N ILE A 283 -10.90 -58.80 20.39
CA ILE A 283 -11.83 -58.91 19.26
C ILE A 283 -12.42 -60.33 19.26
N ARG A 284 -13.73 -60.44 19.12
CA ARG A 284 -14.46 -61.73 19.14
C ARG A 284 -13.89 -62.72 18.11
N GLU A 285 -13.71 -63.98 18.50
CA GLU A 285 -13.25 -65.04 17.60
C GLU A 285 -14.11 -65.09 16.33
N GLY A 286 -13.45 -64.99 15.17
CA GLY A 286 -14.08 -64.92 13.84
C GLY A 286 -14.54 -63.53 13.38
N ALA A 287 -14.41 -62.48 14.20
CA ALA A 287 -14.63 -61.10 13.77
C ALA A 287 -13.33 -60.43 13.30
N GLU A 288 -13.41 -59.53 12.33
CA GLU A 288 -12.30 -58.75 11.80
C GLU A 288 -12.60 -57.26 11.96
N ILE A 289 -11.67 -56.52 12.57
CA ILE A 289 -11.75 -55.07 12.69
C ILE A 289 -10.45 -54.49 12.15
N LEU A 290 -10.56 -53.76 11.03
CA LEU A 290 -9.43 -53.08 10.40
C LEU A 290 -8.24 -54.03 10.15
N GLY A 291 -8.48 -55.22 9.63
CA GLY A 291 -7.45 -56.23 9.32
C GLY A 291 -6.95 -57.07 10.49
N VAL A 292 -7.39 -56.80 11.73
CA VAL A 292 -7.05 -57.61 12.92
C VAL A 292 -8.16 -58.63 13.18
N TRP A 293 -7.81 -59.91 13.08
CA TRP A 293 -8.74 -61.02 13.38
C TRP A 293 -8.79 -61.29 14.89
N GLY A 294 -10.00 -61.51 15.38
CA GLY A 294 -10.24 -61.81 16.78
C GLY A 294 -9.92 -63.24 17.20
N THR A 295 -9.41 -63.37 18.42
CA THR A 295 -9.15 -64.62 19.15
C THR A 295 -9.93 -64.69 20.46
N LEU A 296 -10.68 -63.65 20.82
CA LEU A 296 -11.50 -63.64 22.03
C LEU A 296 -12.65 -64.64 21.89
N ARG A 297 -12.46 -65.82 22.47
CA ARG A 297 -13.52 -66.82 22.55
C ARG A 297 -14.62 -66.29 23.45
N ALA A 298 -15.87 -66.48 23.01
CA ALA A 298 -16.99 -66.35 23.92
C ALA A 298 -16.73 -67.32 25.10
N TRP A 299 -16.91 -66.83 26.32
CA TRP A 299 -16.83 -67.68 27.50
C TRP A 299 -17.77 -68.88 27.30
N ASN A 300 -17.19 -70.07 27.11
CA ASN A 300 -17.90 -71.29 26.78
C ASN A 300 -18.49 -72.00 28.02
N GLY A 301 -18.57 -71.30 29.17
CA GLY A 301 -19.22 -71.86 30.36
C GLY A 301 -18.50 -73.06 30.98
N GLU A 302 -17.29 -73.41 30.52
CA GLU A 302 -16.54 -74.53 31.07
C GLU A 302 -16.07 -74.19 32.49
N LYS A 303 -16.84 -74.68 33.47
CA LYS A 303 -16.40 -74.83 34.85
C LYS A 303 -15.05 -75.54 34.83
N ARG A 304 -13.97 -74.82 35.13
CA ARG A 304 -12.68 -75.42 35.46
C ARG A 304 -12.86 -76.20 36.77
N THR A 305 -13.16 -77.49 36.69
CA THR A 305 -13.14 -78.37 37.85
C THR A 305 -11.68 -78.61 38.22
N ALA A 306 -11.22 -77.99 39.31
CA ALA A 306 -9.97 -78.37 39.94
C ALA A 306 -10.18 -79.71 40.66
N SER A 307 -9.57 -80.79 40.16
CA SER A 307 -9.48 -82.07 40.87
C SER A 307 -8.21 -82.09 41.72
N GLY A 308 -8.32 -81.63 42.96
CA GLY A 308 -7.29 -81.81 43.99
C GLY A 308 -7.89 -82.48 45.21
N SER A 309 -7.35 -83.61 45.65
CA SER A 309 -7.76 -84.26 46.90
C SER A 309 -7.15 -83.50 48.08
N GLY A 310 -7.96 -82.68 48.75
CA GLY A 310 -7.60 -82.03 50.01
C GLY A 310 -8.20 -82.77 51.20
N THR A 311 -7.34 -83.28 52.08
CA THR A 311 -7.69 -83.89 53.38
C THR A 311 -8.38 -82.84 54.26
N ARG A 312 -9.58 -83.15 54.75
CA ARG A 312 -10.41 -82.25 55.59
C ARG A 312 -9.72 -81.97 56.94
N ASN A 313 -9.37 -80.71 57.20
CA ASN A 313 -9.07 -80.22 58.54
C ASN A 313 -10.31 -79.47 59.07
N THR A 314 -10.83 -79.92 60.20
CA THR A 314 -12.08 -79.48 60.84
C THR A 314 -11.93 -78.19 61.64
N ASN A 315 -11.39 -77.13 61.02
CA ASN A 315 -11.39 -75.76 61.57
C ASN A 315 -11.25 -74.70 60.44
N ALA A 316 -11.96 -74.90 59.33
CA ALA A 316 -12.02 -73.91 58.26
C ALA A 316 -13.29 -73.06 58.42
N GLN A 317 -13.10 -71.87 58.98
CA GLN A 317 -14.06 -70.78 58.96
C GLN A 317 -14.28 -70.34 57.51
N LEU A 318 -15.38 -70.78 56.91
CA LEU A 318 -15.81 -70.33 55.58
C LEU A 318 -16.35 -68.90 55.68
N VAL A 319 -15.47 -67.92 55.45
CA VAL A 319 -15.88 -66.53 55.22
C VAL A 319 -16.48 -66.46 53.81
N TYR A 320 -17.81 -66.58 53.72
CA TYR A 320 -18.52 -66.25 52.49
C TYR A 320 -18.74 -64.73 52.44
N GLN A 321 -17.96 -64.04 51.61
CA GLN A 321 -18.27 -62.67 51.23
C GLN A 321 -19.44 -62.67 50.25
N ASP A 322 -20.36 -61.72 50.46
CA ASP A 322 -21.60 -61.46 49.74
C ASP A 322 -21.62 -61.98 48.30
N SER A 323 -22.46 -62.97 48.02
CA SER A 323 -22.84 -63.31 46.66
C SER A 323 -24.18 -64.04 46.68
N SER A 324 -25.23 -63.30 46.34
CA SER A 324 -26.60 -63.77 46.14
C SER A 324 -26.64 -64.85 45.05
N TYR A 325 -26.86 -66.12 45.40
CA TYR A 325 -27.08 -67.19 44.42
C TYR A 325 -28.59 -67.45 44.25
N TYR A 326 -29.10 -67.18 43.06
CA TYR A 326 -30.36 -67.72 42.58
C TYR A 326 -30.16 -69.18 42.18
N THR A 327 -30.97 -70.09 42.74
CA THR A 327 -31.07 -71.47 42.27
C THR A 327 -32.43 -71.65 41.60
N GLN A 328 -32.42 -71.89 40.29
CA GLN A 328 -33.60 -72.25 39.51
C GLN A 328 -33.80 -73.77 39.61
N VAL A 329 -34.94 -74.20 40.13
CA VAL A 329 -35.36 -75.62 40.09
C VAL A 329 -36.68 -75.69 39.35
N GLY A 330 -36.63 -76.12 38.09
CA GLY A 330 -37.76 -76.71 37.35
C GLY A 330 -38.88 -75.78 36.90
N ASP A 331 -39.33 -76.01 35.67
CA ASP A 331 -40.35 -75.24 34.94
C ASP A 331 -41.75 -75.36 35.55
N TRP A 332 -42.37 -74.25 36.03
CA TRP A 332 -43.80 -73.87 36.03
C TRP A 332 -43.93 -72.41 36.57
N PRO A 333 -44.98 -71.62 36.24
CA PRO A 333 -44.86 -70.19 35.98
C PRO A 333 -44.70 -69.28 37.22
N MET A 334 -43.99 -68.19 36.98
CA MET A 334 -43.60 -67.13 37.91
C MET A 334 -44.71 -66.69 38.87
N PHE A 335 -44.53 -66.95 40.17
CA PHE A 335 -45.07 -66.12 41.24
C PHE A 335 -43.93 -65.36 41.91
N GLN A 336 -43.96 -64.03 41.80
CA GLN A 336 -43.11 -63.12 42.55
C GLN A 336 -43.30 -63.39 44.05
N SER A 337 -42.27 -63.92 44.70
CA SER A 337 -42.26 -64.17 46.14
C SER A 337 -41.60 -63.01 46.89
N PRO A 338 -42.11 -62.63 48.08
CA PRO A 338 -41.49 -61.62 48.91
C PRO A 338 -40.15 -62.14 49.45
N HIS A 339 -39.19 -61.22 49.56
CA HIS A 339 -37.83 -61.46 50.04
C HIS A 339 -37.82 -62.18 51.40
N ILE A 340 -37.44 -63.46 51.42
CA ILE A 340 -37.07 -64.17 52.65
C ILE A 340 -35.58 -63.93 52.86
N GLY A 341 -35.26 -62.92 53.65
CA GLY A 341 -33.90 -62.66 54.12
C GLY A 341 -33.58 -63.57 55.31
N TRP A 342 -32.67 -64.53 55.12
CA TRP A 342 -32.17 -65.37 56.20
C TRP A 342 -31.14 -64.58 57.02
N LYS A 343 -31.45 -64.27 58.29
CA LYS A 343 -30.42 -63.81 59.24
C LYS A 343 -29.82 -65.01 59.97
N ILE A 344 -28.50 -64.95 60.09
CA ILE A 344 -27.55 -65.95 60.57
C ILE A 344 -27.93 -66.51 61.94
N GLY A 345 -27.92 -67.84 62.10
CA GLY A 345 -28.09 -68.51 63.40
C GLY A 345 -28.62 -69.95 63.40
N ALA A 346 -28.82 -70.62 62.26
CA ALA A 346 -29.37 -71.98 62.23
C ALA A 346 -28.27 -73.05 62.37
N VAL A 347 -28.35 -73.86 63.43
CA VAL A 347 -27.58 -75.11 63.57
C VAL A 347 -28.41 -76.24 62.99
N VAL A 348 -27.90 -76.91 61.96
CA VAL A 348 -28.53 -78.09 61.36
C VAL A 348 -27.96 -79.34 62.05
N MET A 349 -28.78 -80.02 62.85
CA MET A 349 -28.43 -81.33 63.42
C MET A 349 -29.29 -82.41 62.77
N THR A 350 -28.65 -83.40 62.15
CA THR A 350 -29.31 -84.61 61.66
C THR A 350 -29.20 -85.70 62.71
N THR A 351 -30.32 -86.20 63.23
CA THR A 351 -30.37 -87.40 64.07
C THR A 351 -31.26 -88.45 63.41
N THR A 352 -30.79 -89.70 63.38
CA THR A 352 -31.51 -90.85 62.84
C THR A 352 -32.28 -91.57 63.95
N SER A 353 -33.59 -91.75 63.76
CA SER A 353 -34.45 -92.55 64.67
C SER A 353 -34.68 -93.95 64.09
N ALA A 354 -34.41 -94.99 64.88
CA ALA A 354 -34.31 -96.38 64.44
C ALA A 354 -35.65 -97.13 64.23
N THR A 355 -36.80 -96.45 64.15
CA THR A 355 -38.11 -97.16 64.14
C THR A 355 -38.94 -96.95 62.87
N TYR A 356 -38.72 -95.91 62.06
CA TYR A 356 -39.55 -95.66 60.86
C TYR A 356 -38.84 -95.03 59.64
N GLY A 357 -37.52 -95.18 59.47
CA GLY A 357 -36.86 -95.02 58.15
C GLY A 357 -37.02 -93.69 57.38
N GLU A 358 -37.48 -92.60 58.00
CA GLU A 358 -37.64 -91.29 57.37
C GLU A 358 -36.62 -90.27 57.92
N ASN A 359 -36.01 -89.47 57.02
CA ASN A 359 -35.05 -88.42 57.38
C ASN A 359 -35.78 -87.15 57.78
N PHE A 360 -35.67 -86.74 59.04
CA PHE A 360 -36.21 -85.48 59.53
C PHE A 360 -35.15 -84.37 59.44
N LEU A 361 -35.50 -83.27 58.76
CA LEU A 361 -34.72 -82.03 58.80
C LEU A 361 -35.31 -81.13 59.87
N THR A 362 -34.66 -81.07 61.03
CA THR A 362 -35.03 -80.14 62.10
C THR A 362 -34.22 -78.86 61.94
N ILE A 363 -34.88 -77.72 61.75
CA ILE A 363 -34.26 -76.40 61.72
C ILE A 363 -34.79 -75.61 62.92
N ALA A 364 -33.92 -75.24 63.85
CA ALA A 364 -34.26 -74.37 64.95
C ALA A 364 -34.00 -72.91 64.54
N PHE A 365 -34.95 -72.02 64.79
CA PHE A 365 -34.83 -70.58 64.55
C PHE A 365 -34.90 -69.86 65.90
N SER A 366 -34.05 -68.85 66.12
CA SER A 366 -34.09 -68.05 67.35
C SER A 366 -35.16 -66.95 67.29
N ASP A 367 -35.47 -66.40 66.12
CA ASP A 367 -36.51 -65.39 65.94
C ASP A 367 -37.14 -65.51 64.54
N ILE A 368 -38.46 -65.75 64.46
CA ILE A 368 -39.24 -65.73 63.21
C ILE A 368 -40.18 -64.53 63.24
N VAL A 369 -40.11 -63.67 62.22
CA VAL A 369 -41.07 -62.58 61.98
C VAL A 369 -41.77 -62.85 60.64
N ILE A 370 -43.08 -63.13 60.68
CA ILE A 370 -43.91 -63.34 59.47
C ILE A 370 -45.03 -62.30 59.45
N ASN A 371 -45.13 -61.56 58.35
CA ASN A 371 -46.11 -60.49 58.15
C ASN A 371 -47.38 -61.03 57.45
N ARG A 372 -48.48 -61.11 58.22
CA ARG A 372 -49.90 -61.33 57.83
C ARG A 372 -50.32 -62.63 57.09
N TYR A 373 -51.52 -63.08 57.48
CA TYR A 373 -52.25 -64.28 57.05
C TYR A 373 -52.85 -64.15 55.64
N SER A 374 -52.79 -65.22 54.83
CA SER A 374 -53.42 -65.30 53.51
C SER A 374 -54.14 -66.65 53.33
N PRO A 375 -55.48 -66.71 53.34
CA PRO A 375 -56.22 -67.95 53.10
C PRO A 375 -56.33 -68.27 51.60
N ASN A 376 -56.24 -69.55 51.28
CA ASN A 376 -56.07 -70.11 49.95
C ASN A 376 -57.38 -70.45 49.20
N SER A 377 -58.56 -70.07 49.69
CA SER A 377 -59.84 -69.91 48.94
C SER A 377 -61.06 -69.78 49.87
N HIS A 378 -62.14 -69.16 49.37
CA HIS A 378 -63.45 -69.06 50.05
C HIS A 378 -64.04 -70.46 50.34
N GLY A 379 -64.16 -70.83 51.62
CA GLY A 379 -65.00 -71.95 52.08
C GLY A 379 -64.33 -73.32 52.33
N GLY A 380 -62.99 -73.42 52.30
CA GLY A 380 -62.26 -74.66 52.60
C GLY A 380 -61.69 -74.72 54.03
N TRP A 381 -61.93 -75.82 54.75
CA TRP A 381 -61.47 -76.07 56.14
C TRP A 381 -59.99 -76.49 56.25
N THR A 382 -59.12 -75.91 55.43
CA THR A 382 -57.67 -76.15 55.46
C THR A 382 -56.93 -74.81 55.46
N GLY A 383 -56.36 -74.46 56.61
CA GLY A 383 -55.53 -73.27 56.78
C GLY A 383 -54.42 -73.54 57.80
N VAL A 384 -53.31 -72.81 57.67
CA VAL A 384 -52.22 -72.86 58.64
C VAL A 384 -52.66 -72.12 59.91
N MET A 385 -52.86 -72.84 61.01
CA MET A 385 -53.05 -72.24 62.34
C MET A 385 -51.69 -72.12 63.03
N ILE A 386 -51.30 -70.89 63.35
CA ILE A 386 -50.09 -70.61 64.13
C ILE A 386 -50.55 -70.09 65.49
N ASN A 387 -50.32 -70.85 66.57
CA ASN A 387 -50.52 -70.40 67.93
C ASN A 387 -49.17 -69.91 68.48
N LEU A 388 -49.03 -68.60 68.71
CA LEU A 388 -47.82 -67.95 69.21
C LEU A 388 -47.99 -67.53 70.68
N ASN A 389 -48.46 -68.43 71.57
CA ASN A 389 -48.47 -68.15 73.00
C ASN A 389 -48.38 -69.42 73.86
N ASN A 390 -47.23 -70.11 73.82
CA ASN A 390 -46.92 -71.09 74.86
C ASN A 390 -45.43 -71.05 75.25
N TRP A 391 -45.16 -70.90 76.55
CA TRP A 391 -43.81 -70.78 77.14
C TRP A 391 -43.07 -72.13 77.23
N SER A 392 -43.41 -73.08 76.38
CA SER A 392 -42.80 -74.40 76.30
C SER A 392 -42.85 -74.88 74.85
N GLY A 393 -41.93 -74.36 74.02
CA GLY A 393 -41.66 -74.84 72.67
C GLY A 393 -42.78 -74.59 71.64
N SER A 394 -42.59 -73.58 70.81
CA SER A 394 -43.39 -73.39 69.60
C SER A 394 -43.12 -74.54 68.62
N TYR A 395 -44.07 -75.43 68.41
CA TYR A 395 -44.00 -76.50 67.43
C TYR A 395 -44.92 -76.21 66.23
N ILE A 396 -44.50 -76.62 65.04
CA ILE A 396 -45.33 -76.60 63.82
C ILE A 396 -45.81 -78.03 63.57
N ILE A 397 -47.10 -78.31 63.77
CA ILE A 397 -47.70 -79.61 63.39
C ILE A 397 -48.26 -79.50 61.97
N PHE A 398 -47.74 -80.32 61.06
CA PHE A 398 -48.39 -80.60 59.79
C PHE A 398 -49.37 -81.77 60.00
N ASN A 399 -50.64 -81.48 60.25
CA ASN A 399 -51.66 -82.54 60.28
C ASN A 399 -52.19 -82.80 58.88
N THR A 400 -51.74 -83.89 58.27
CA THR A 400 -52.50 -84.54 57.20
C THR A 400 -53.53 -85.46 57.84
N LYS A 401 -54.76 -85.46 57.31
CA LYS A 401 -55.91 -86.16 57.88
C LYS A 401 -55.66 -87.68 57.85
N SER A 402 -55.41 -88.30 59.02
CA SER A 402 -55.75 -89.69 59.29
C SER A 402 -56.66 -89.73 60.53
N ASN A 403 -57.59 -90.68 60.55
CA ASN A 403 -58.85 -90.64 61.31
C ASN A 403 -58.70 -90.45 62.84
N GLY A 404 -59.43 -89.45 63.37
CA GLY A 404 -60.13 -89.50 64.66
C GLY A 404 -59.31 -89.60 65.95
N ALA A 405 -58.88 -88.46 66.50
CA ALA A 405 -58.84 -88.20 67.95
C ALA A 405 -58.68 -86.70 68.22
N SER A 406 -59.46 -86.20 69.17
CA SER A 406 -59.72 -84.81 69.56
C SER A 406 -58.52 -84.05 70.16
N ILE A 407 -58.36 -82.78 69.75
CA ILE A 407 -57.49 -81.80 70.40
C ILE A 407 -58.29 -81.12 71.53
N GLY A 408 -57.89 -81.34 72.78
CA GLY A 408 -58.44 -80.67 73.97
C GLY A 408 -57.77 -79.32 74.22
N SER A 409 -58.61 -78.29 74.26
CA SER A 409 -58.50 -76.93 74.85
C SER A 409 -57.20 -76.46 75.53
N ILE A 410 -56.75 -75.21 75.28
CA ILE A 410 -56.92 -74.04 76.20
C ILE A 410 -56.21 -72.75 75.68
N ASP A 411 -57.00 -71.66 75.71
CA ASP A 411 -56.78 -70.22 75.93
C ASP A 411 -55.66 -69.38 75.27
N PHE A 412 -56.11 -68.34 74.56
CA PHE A 412 -55.36 -67.14 74.17
C PHE A 412 -55.58 -66.02 75.21
N GLN A 413 -54.52 -65.44 75.77
CA GLN A 413 -54.55 -64.11 76.41
C GLN A 413 -53.54 -63.15 75.75
N LEU A 414 -54.02 -61.98 75.36
CA LEU A 414 -53.30 -60.83 74.79
C LEU A 414 -52.54 -60.06 75.88
N PRO A 415 -51.44 -59.36 75.54
CA PRO A 415 -51.46 -57.89 75.69
C PRO A 415 -50.68 -57.13 74.58
N HIS A 416 -51.25 -56.12 73.90
CA HIS A 416 -51.22 -54.68 74.25
C HIS A 416 -49.79 -54.16 74.54
N MET A 417 -49.19 -53.20 73.80
CA MET A 417 -49.52 -51.77 73.83
C MET A 417 -48.66 -50.91 72.86
N HIS A 418 -49.33 -49.90 72.27
CA HIS A 418 -48.94 -48.47 72.06
C HIS A 418 -47.66 -48.12 71.25
N SER A 419 -47.75 -47.54 70.03
CA SER A 419 -48.29 -46.24 69.56
C SER A 419 -47.31 -45.06 69.63
N ARG A 420 -46.93 -44.55 68.45
CA ARG A 420 -46.75 -43.13 68.03
C ARG A 420 -46.24 -43.18 66.56
N ILE A 421 -46.90 -42.73 65.48
CA ILE A 421 -47.73 -41.54 65.17
C ILE A 421 -46.86 -40.29 65.40
N ASP A 422 -46.31 -39.58 64.38
CA ASP A 422 -46.96 -38.93 63.22
C ASP A 422 -46.01 -38.54 62.04
N TYR A 423 -46.61 -38.50 60.82
CA TYR A 423 -46.52 -37.62 59.63
C TYR A 423 -45.28 -36.74 59.29
N TRP A 424 -44.93 -36.33 58.05
CA TRP A 424 -45.72 -35.95 56.86
C TRP A 424 -44.85 -35.87 55.56
N GLN A 425 -45.55 -35.83 54.42
CA GLN A 425 -45.25 -35.46 53.00
C GLN A 425 -44.35 -34.21 52.78
N ALA A 426 -43.80 -33.77 51.64
CA ALA A 426 -43.79 -34.06 50.18
C ALA A 426 -42.83 -33.03 49.47
N TRP A 427 -42.37 -33.35 48.24
CA TRP A 427 -41.99 -32.48 47.08
C TRP A 427 -40.89 -31.39 47.18
N GLU A 428 -39.98 -31.39 46.20
CA GLU A 428 -39.64 -30.30 45.22
C GLU A 428 -38.36 -30.70 44.42
N LEU A 429 -38.43 -30.73 43.08
CA LEU A 429 -37.82 -29.81 42.09
C LEU A 429 -36.28 -29.79 42.06
#